data_AF-A0A8S1YGG0-F1
#
_entry.id   AF-A0A8S1YGG0-F1
#
_cell.length_a   1.000
_cell.length_b   1.000
_cell.length_c   1.000
_cell.angle_alpha   90.00
_cell.angle_beta   90.00
_cell.angle_gamma   90.00
#
_symmetry.space_group_name_H-M   'P 1'
#
loop_
_entity.id
_entity.type
_entity.pdbx_description
1 polymer ?
#
loop_
_entity_poly.entity_id
_entity_poly.type
_entity_poly.pdbx_seq_one_letter_code
_entity_poly.pdbx_strand_id
1 'polypeptide(L)'
;MQQDDKKIDFIPVPKKNQIIVPYDCKMQKYDLTDNDIKILLKYFKELAILKQMRKDLSQSKSLNPYKSSFKKIALKILLQFFSFLILLLFIYLWIGLFIVVLADPIIMTLYSYLVLYLVWYKGIRLGIEMMLDYGKLMPLQQYLKSMNKKYFGSNGIQWHVGGGGKWIQIDYLIYLKK
;
A
#
# COMPACT_ATOMS: atom_id res chain seq x y z
N MET A 1 5.84 10.03 30.33
CA MET A 1 6.87 9.65 29.34
C MET A 1 6.28 8.58 28.45
N GLN A 2 5.75 8.96 27.28
CA GLN A 2 5.23 7.99 26.32
C GLN A 2 6.43 7.39 25.57
N GLN A 3 6.62 6.09 25.72
CA GLN A 3 7.51 5.28 24.89
C GLN A 3 7.14 5.55 23.44
N ASP A 4 8.06 6.20 22.75
CA ASP A 4 8.05 6.36 21.31
C ASP A 4 8.17 4.94 20.73
N ASP A 5 7.04 4.35 20.35
CA ASP A 5 6.97 3.15 19.53
C ASP A 5 7.67 3.49 18.21
N LYS A 6 9.01 3.39 18.22
CA LYS A 6 9.81 3.27 17.00
C LYS A 6 9.36 1.96 16.37
N LYS A 7 8.27 2.03 15.58
CA LYS A 7 7.98 1.07 14.52
C LYS A 7 9.28 0.94 13.74
N ILE A 8 10.02 -0.13 14.03
CA ILE A 8 11.18 -0.52 13.25
C ILE A 8 10.57 -0.91 11.91
N ASP A 9 10.59 0.04 10.99
CA ASP A 9 10.18 -0.21 9.63
C ASP A 9 11.19 -1.19 9.06
N PHE A 10 10.79 -2.46 8.98
CA PHE A 10 11.61 -3.52 8.43
C PHE A 10 11.86 -3.23 6.95
N ILE A 11 12.99 -2.61 6.68
CA ILE A 11 13.60 -2.56 5.36
C ILE A 11 14.31 -3.91 5.19
N PRO A 12 13.99 -4.71 4.18
CA PRO A 12 14.68 -5.98 3.98
C PRO A 12 16.17 -5.75 3.79
N VAL A 13 17.00 -6.73 4.17
CA VAL A 13 18.43 -6.70 3.85
C VAL A 13 18.56 -6.99 2.35
N PRO A 14 19.29 -6.15 1.57
CA PRO A 14 19.43 -6.36 0.13
C PRO A 14 20.14 -7.68 -0.16
N LYS A 15 19.53 -8.49 -1.03
CA LYS A 15 20.14 -9.72 -1.57
C LYS A 15 21.09 -9.40 -2.73
N LYS A 16 21.93 -10.37 -3.11
CA LYS A 16 22.95 -10.24 -4.18
C LYS A 16 22.42 -9.70 -5.52
N ASN A 17 21.15 -9.94 -5.83
CA ASN A 17 20.51 -9.55 -7.09
C ASN A 17 19.41 -8.50 -6.91
N GLN A 18 19.52 -7.72 -5.84
CA GLN A 18 18.46 -6.81 -5.39
C GLN A 18 19.06 -5.46 -5.00
N ILE A 19 18.39 -4.38 -5.38
CA ILE A 19 18.62 -3.05 -4.82
C ILE A 19 17.37 -2.64 -4.05
N ILE A 20 17.56 -2.07 -2.87
CA ILE A 20 16.48 -1.56 -2.04
C ILE A 20 16.68 -0.06 -1.90
N VAL A 21 15.71 0.69 -2.40
CA VAL A 21 15.70 2.15 -2.33
C VAL A 21 14.74 2.55 -1.21
N PRO A 22 15.24 2.96 -0.03
CA PRO A 22 14.39 3.41 1.05
C PRO A 22 13.77 4.77 0.73
N TYR A 23 12.58 5.00 1.27
CA TYR A 23 11.92 6.29 1.27
C TYR A 23 12.40 7.11 2.47
N ASP A 24 12.97 8.28 2.22
CA ASP A 24 13.28 9.24 3.26
C ASP A 24 12.02 10.03 3.63
N CYS A 25 11.43 9.70 4.78
CA CYS A 25 10.26 10.38 5.30
C CYS A 25 10.48 11.88 5.59
N LYS A 26 11.70 12.29 5.96
CA LYS A 26 12.03 13.69 6.26
C LYS A 26 12.13 14.52 4.98
N MET A 27 12.85 13.98 3.99
CA MET A 27 13.05 14.63 2.69
C MET A 27 11.92 14.37 1.69
N GLN A 28 10.95 13.52 2.06
CA GLN A 28 9.81 13.08 1.25
C GLN A 28 10.16 12.50 -0.12
N LYS A 29 11.30 11.81 -0.22
CA LYS A 29 11.85 11.35 -1.51
C LYS A 29 12.43 9.94 -1.40
N TYR A 30 12.47 9.23 -2.53
CA TYR A 30 13.31 8.04 -2.64
C TYR A 30 14.72 8.49 -3.04
N ASP A 31 15.73 8.01 -2.32
CA ASP A 31 17.12 8.36 -2.61
C ASP A 31 17.83 7.21 -3.33
N LEU A 32 17.91 7.32 -4.66
CA LEU A 32 18.77 6.47 -5.47
C LEU A 32 20.19 7.03 -5.40
N THR A 33 21.09 6.25 -4.82
CA THR A 33 22.50 6.64 -4.71
C THR A 33 23.22 6.48 -6.06
N ASP A 34 24.34 7.17 -6.22
CA ASP A 34 25.16 7.01 -7.44
C ASP A 34 25.71 5.59 -7.59
N ASN A 35 25.89 4.87 -6.48
CA ASN A 35 26.31 3.49 -6.49
C ASN A 35 25.21 2.56 -7.01
N ASP A 36 23.96 2.80 -6.61
CA ASP A 36 22.79 2.08 -7.16
C ASP A 36 22.68 2.31 -8.67
N ILE A 37 22.82 3.56 -9.13
CA ILE A 37 22.81 3.89 -10.56
C ILE A 37 23.93 3.16 -11.30
N LYS A 38 25.13 3.09 -10.72
CA LYS A 38 26.28 2.38 -11.31
C LYS A 38 26.04 0.88 -11.43
N ILE A 39 25.40 0.26 -10.45
CA ILE A 39 25.02 -1.16 -10.49
C ILE A 39 23.94 -1.37 -11.54
N LEU A 40 22.88 -0.57 -11.51
CA LEU A 40 21.78 -0.59 -12.47
C LEU A 40 22.33 -0.42 -13.90
N LEU A 41 23.26 0.50 -14.14
CA LEU A 41 23.86 0.73 -15.46
C LEU A 41 24.64 -0.47 -16.02
N LYS A 42 25.09 -1.42 -15.18
CA LYS A 42 25.65 -2.69 -15.71
C LYS A 42 24.59 -3.53 -16.42
N TYR A 43 23.32 -3.36 -16.03
CA TYR A 43 22.16 -4.08 -16.57
C TYR A 43 21.33 -3.21 -17.53
N PHE A 44 21.48 -1.89 -17.47
CA PHE A 44 20.82 -0.93 -18.36
C PHE A 44 21.81 -0.22 -19.26
N LYS A 45 21.57 -0.25 -20.57
CA LYS A 45 22.43 0.42 -21.56
C LYS A 45 22.21 1.94 -21.65
N GLU A 46 21.19 2.48 -20.97
CA GLU A 46 20.80 3.90 -21.09
C GLU A 46 20.85 4.66 -19.75
N LEU A 47 21.96 5.38 -19.52
CA LEU A 47 22.17 6.27 -18.36
C LEU A 47 21.10 7.37 -18.26
N ALA A 48 20.60 7.86 -19.40
CA ALA A 48 19.62 8.96 -19.44
C ALA A 48 18.31 8.59 -18.73
N ILE A 49 17.84 7.35 -18.90
CA ILE A 49 16.62 6.85 -18.26
C ILE A 49 16.81 6.73 -16.74
N LEU A 50 17.97 6.25 -16.28
CA LEU A 50 18.27 6.14 -14.85
C LEU A 50 18.33 7.52 -14.18
N LYS A 51 18.91 8.52 -14.86
CA LYS A 51 18.92 9.91 -14.38
C LYS A 51 17.53 10.52 -14.31
N GLN A 52 16.72 10.31 -15.35
CA GLN A 52 15.33 10.76 -15.37
C GLN A 52 14.54 10.11 -14.23
N MET A 53 14.72 8.80 -14.02
CA MET A 53 14.05 8.05 -12.96
C MET A 53 14.45 8.53 -11.57
N ARG A 54 15.73 8.81 -11.32
CA ARG A 54 16.18 9.44 -10.07
C ARG A 54 15.50 10.79 -9.85
N LYS A 55 15.39 11.61 -10.89
CA LYS A 55 14.71 12.91 -10.83
C LYS A 55 13.22 12.74 -10.51
N ASP A 56 12.53 11.84 -11.19
CA ASP A 56 11.11 11.60 -10.97
C ASP A 56 10.84 11.07 -9.55
N LEU A 57 11.65 10.12 -9.08
CA LEU A 57 11.54 9.56 -7.72
C LEU A 57 11.93 10.55 -6.61
N SER A 58 12.79 11.53 -6.91
CA SER A 58 13.23 12.53 -5.94
C SER A 58 12.38 13.80 -5.90
N GLN A 59 11.73 14.17 -7.00
CA GLN A 59 11.02 15.45 -7.15
C GLN A 59 9.51 15.30 -7.33
N SER A 60 9.01 14.13 -7.71
CA SER A 60 7.60 13.98 -8.03
C SER A 60 6.71 13.94 -6.79
N LYS A 61 6.06 15.07 -6.53
CA LYS A 61 4.98 15.18 -5.54
C LYS A 61 3.82 14.20 -5.78
N SER A 62 3.64 13.68 -6.99
CA SER A 62 2.56 12.71 -7.33
C SER A 62 2.93 11.26 -7.02
N LEU A 63 4.23 10.95 -6.91
CA LEU A 63 4.73 9.62 -6.56
C LEU A 63 4.90 9.41 -5.05
N ASN A 64 4.69 10.46 -4.25
CA ASN A 64 4.74 10.38 -2.80
C ASN A 64 3.51 9.59 -2.26
N PRO A 65 3.72 8.39 -1.69
CA PRO A 65 2.60 7.57 -1.18
C PRO A 65 1.89 8.25 0.02
N TYR A 66 2.59 9.12 0.75
CA TYR A 66 2.10 9.82 1.94
C TYR A 66 1.46 11.17 1.65
N LYS A 67 1.51 11.66 0.42
CA LYS A 67 0.85 12.92 0.09
C LYS A 67 -0.66 12.73 0.12
N SER A 68 -1.33 13.44 1.04
CA SER A 68 -2.79 13.46 1.12
C SER A 68 -3.35 14.10 -0.14
N SER A 69 -4.21 13.38 -0.86
CA SER A 69 -4.98 13.93 -1.99
C SER A 69 -6.41 14.10 -1.53
N PHE A 70 -7.07 15.17 -1.96
CA PHE A 70 -8.50 15.42 -1.69
C PHE A 70 -9.38 14.22 -2.09
N LYS A 71 -8.99 13.49 -3.14
CA LYS A 71 -9.64 12.23 -3.54
C LYS A 71 -9.57 11.13 -2.45
N LYS A 72 -8.52 11.11 -1.63
CA LYS A 72 -8.36 10.17 -0.50
C LYS A 72 -9.33 10.50 0.64
N ILE A 73 -9.61 11.79 0.87
CA ILE A 73 -10.59 12.24 1.87
C ILE A 73 -11.99 11.88 1.39
N ALA A 74 -12.32 12.16 0.13
CA ALA A 74 -13.60 11.77 -0.46
C ALA A 74 -13.81 10.25 -0.45
N LEU A 75 -12.80 9.46 -0.79
CA LEU A 75 -12.85 7.99 -0.73
C LEU A 75 -13.08 7.50 0.71
N LYS A 76 -12.37 8.07 1.69
CA LYS A 76 -12.55 7.73 3.11
C LYS A 76 -13.97 8.02 3.58
N ILE A 77 -14.51 9.20 3.24
CA ILE A 77 -15.89 9.58 3.57
C ILE A 77 -16.89 8.64 2.88
N LEU A 78 -16.67 8.33 1.60
CA LEU A 78 -17.52 7.42 0.83
C LEU A 78 -17.56 6.01 1.45
N LEU A 79 -16.41 5.43 1.79
CA LEU A 79 -16.33 4.12 2.44
C LEU A 79 -16.98 4.13 3.82
N GLN A 80 -16.84 5.22 4.57
CA GLN A 80 -17.47 5.37 5.87
C GLN A 80 -19.00 5.46 5.74
N PHE A 81 -19.50 6.15 4.73
CA PHE A 81 -20.93 6.24 4.41
C PHE A 81 -21.51 4.90 3.93
N PHE A 82 -20.83 4.19 3.03
CA PHE A 82 -21.23 2.86 2.59
C PHE A 82 -21.25 1.85 3.74
N SER A 83 -20.24 1.91 4.63
CA SER A 83 -20.21 1.04 5.81
C SER A 83 -21.43 1.31 6.69
N PHE A 84 -21.74 2.58 6.96
CA PHE A 84 -22.90 2.98 7.74
C PHE A 84 -24.22 2.51 7.12
N LEU A 85 -24.35 2.59 5.79
CA LEU A 85 -25.49 2.03 5.04
C LEU A 85 -25.62 0.50 5.24
N ILE A 86 -24.51 -0.24 5.15
CA ILE A 86 -24.50 -1.69 5.39
C ILE A 86 -24.90 -1.99 6.85
N LEU A 87 -24.43 -1.21 7.82
CA LEU A 87 -24.82 -1.35 9.22
C LEU A 87 -26.33 -1.14 9.40
N LEU A 88 -26.88 -0.08 8.81
CA LEU A 88 -28.33 0.20 8.85
C LEU A 88 -29.14 -0.94 8.23
N LEU A 89 -28.68 -1.46 7.09
CA LEU A 89 -29.35 -2.57 6.40
C LEU A 89 -29.28 -3.86 7.23
N PHE A 90 -28.17 -4.09 7.92
CA PHE A 90 -28.01 -5.22 8.84
C PHE A 90 -28.94 -5.08 10.06
N ILE A 91 -29.00 -3.91 10.69
CA ILE A 91 -29.93 -3.62 11.80
C ILE A 91 -31.38 -3.83 11.35
N TYR A 92 -31.74 -3.35 10.16
CA TYR A 92 -33.09 -3.49 9.61
C TYR A 92 -33.48 -4.97 9.41
N LEU A 93 -32.61 -5.77 8.76
CA LEU A 93 -32.83 -7.21 8.61
C LEU A 93 -32.90 -7.94 9.95
N TRP A 94 -32.11 -7.50 10.93
CA TRP A 94 -32.12 -8.04 12.28
C TRP A 94 -33.38 -7.76 13.06
N ILE A 95 -33.93 -6.54 12.98
CA ILE A 95 -35.23 -6.20 13.57
C ILE A 95 -36.33 -7.07 12.96
N GLY A 96 -36.29 -7.31 11.64
CA GLY A 96 -37.19 -8.24 10.97
C GLY A 96 -37.08 -9.68 11.49
N LEU A 97 -35.86 -10.18 11.70
CA LEU A 97 -35.61 -11.50 12.29
C LEU A 97 -36.07 -11.60 13.76
N PHE A 98 -35.92 -10.51 14.54
CA PHE A 98 -36.35 -10.45 15.93
C PHE A 98 -37.87 -10.48 16.09
N ILE A 99 -38.61 -9.90 15.14
CA ILE A 99 -40.07 -9.98 15.08
C ILE A 99 -40.54 -11.41 14.71
N VAL A 100 -39.76 -12.11 13.88
CA VAL A 100 -40.08 -13.47 13.40
C VAL A 100 -39.70 -14.56 14.42
N VAL A 101 -38.69 -14.32 15.25
CA VAL A 101 -38.15 -15.30 16.20
C VAL A 101 -38.43 -14.84 17.63
N LEU A 102 -39.44 -15.45 18.27
CA LEU A 102 -39.78 -15.33 19.71
C LEU A 102 -38.70 -15.95 20.63
N ALA A 103 -37.42 -15.73 20.35
CA ALA A 103 -36.33 -16.21 21.20
C ALA A 103 -35.84 -15.10 22.12
N ASP A 104 -35.37 -15.52 23.29
CA ASP A 104 -34.98 -14.67 24.42
C ASP A 104 -34.20 -13.41 23.97
N PRO A 105 -34.77 -12.21 24.17
CA PRO A 105 -34.26 -10.97 23.60
C PRO A 105 -32.83 -10.66 24.08
N ILE A 106 -32.45 -11.16 25.27
CA ILE A 106 -31.13 -10.94 25.87
C ILE A 106 -30.04 -11.69 25.10
N ILE A 107 -30.27 -12.96 24.75
CA ILE A 107 -29.30 -13.80 24.03
C ILE A 107 -29.11 -13.28 22.60
N MET A 108 -30.21 -12.90 21.94
CA MET A 108 -30.17 -12.23 20.64
C MET A 108 -29.33 -10.95 20.69
N THR A 109 -29.53 -10.09 21.69
CA THR A 109 -28.79 -8.82 21.82
C THR A 109 -27.29 -9.04 22.04
N LEU A 110 -26.92 -10.02 22.88
CA LEU A 110 -25.52 -10.37 23.15
C LEU A 110 -24.82 -10.95 21.91
N TYR A 111 -25.49 -11.85 21.20
CA TYR A 111 -24.97 -12.42 19.95
C TYR A 111 -24.85 -11.35 18.85
N SER A 112 -25.83 -10.45 18.74
CA SER A 112 -25.83 -9.31 17.83
C SER A 112 -24.62 -8.40 18.06
N TYR A 113 -24.38 -8.04 19.32
CA TYR A 113 -23.24 -7.21 19.70
C TYR A 113 -21.92 -7.85 19.31
N LEU A 114 -21.80 -9.16 19.55
CA LEU A 114 -20.58 -9.92 19.27
C LEU A 114 -20.31 -10.03 17.77
N VAL A 115 -21.34 -10.28 16.96
CA VAL A 115 -21.26 -10.30 15.49
C VAL A 115 -20.94 -8.91 14.94
N LEU A 116 -21.62 -7.86 15.40
CA LEU A 116 -21.35 -6.47 15.00
C LEU A 116 -19.92 -6.05 15.35
N TYR A 117 -19.46 -6.34 16.55
CA TYR A 117 -18.11 -5.99 16.97
C TYR A 117 -17.04 -6.76 16.18
N LEU A 118 -17.18 -8.08 16.03
CA LEU A 118 -16.17 -8.89 15.35
C LEU A 118 -16.18 -8.70 13.83
N VAL A 119 -17.34 -8.75 13.19
CA VAL A 119 -17.45 -8.71 11.72
C VAL A 119 -17.30 -7.28 11.23
N TRP A 120 -18.00 -6.33 11.85
CA TRP A 120 -18.07 -4.96 11.37
C TRP A 120 -16.87 -4.14 11.85
N TYR A 121 -16.60 -4.10 13.16
CA TYR A 121 -15.54 -3.25 13.70
C TYR A 121 -14.13 -3.78 13.38
N LYS A 122 -13.91 -5.10 13.43
CA LYS A 122 -12.60 -5.67 13.07
C LYS A 122 -12.48 -6.01 11.58
N GLY A 123 -13.51 -6.58 10.95
CA GLY A 123 -13.42 -7.01 9.55
C GLY A 123 -13.46 -5.84 8.56
N ILE A 124 -14.55 -5.09 8.56
CA ILE A 124 -14.79 -4.03 7.57
C ILE A 124 -13.78 -2.89 7.74
N ARG A 125 -13.56 -2.42 8.97
CA ARG A 125 -12.57 -1.35 9.23
C ARG A 125 -11.18 -1.70 8.70
N LEU A 126 -10.74 -2.94 8.93
CA LEU A 126 -9.41 -3.40 8.54
C LEU A 126 -9.32 -3.57 7.02
N GLY A 127 -10.40 -4.01 6.37
CA GLY A 127 -10.54 -4.00 4.91
C GLY A 127 -10.49 -2.59 4.30
N ILE A 128 -11.13 -1.61 4.93
CA ILE A 128 -11.08 -0.19 4.51
C ILE A 128 -9.67 0.37 4.68
N GLU A 129 -9.02 0.11 5.81
CA GLU A 129 -7.65 0.54 6.07
C GLU A 129 -6.68 -0.07 5.04
N MET A 130 -6.82 -1.36 4.72
CA MET A 130 -6.05 -2.01 3.65
C MET A 130 -6.32 -1.37 2.28
N MET A 131 -7.58 -1.14 1.88
CA MET A 131 -7.89 -0.50 0.60
C MET A 131 -7.32 0.92 0.50
N LEU A 132 -7.39 1.69 1.59
CA LEU A 132 -6.79 3.02 1.66
C LEU A 132 -5.27 2.95 1.52
N ASP A 133 -4.63 1.95 2.13
CA ASP A 133 -3.18 1.72 2.01
C ASP A 133 -2.77 1.29 0.61
N TYR A 134 -3.54 0.41 -0.06
CA TYR A 134 -3.32 0.06 -1.47
C TYR A 134 -3.49 1.27 -2.40
N GLY A 135 -4.52 2.09 -2.17
CA GLY A 135 -4.75 3.31 -2.96
C GLY A 135 -3.61 4.34 -2.84
N LYS A 136 -2.90 4.39 -1.70
CA LYS A 136 -1.71 5.25 -1.53
C LYS A 136 -0.57 4.86 -2.46
N LEU A 137 -0.45 3.57 -2.77
CA LEU A 137 0.65 3.02 -3.55
C LEU A 137 0.42 3.02 -5.05
N MET A 138 -0.84 3.14 -5.48
CA MET A 138 -1.24 2.98 -6.87
C MET A 138 -0.49 3.90 -7.85
N PRO A 139 -0.25 5.21 -7.58
CA PRO A 139 0.51 6.05 -8.51
C PRO A 139 1.95 5.60 -8.68
N LEU A 140 2.61 5.20 -7.59
CA LEU A 140 3.97 4.70 -7.60
C LEU A 140 4.06 3.35 -8.33
N GLN A 141 3.13 2.43 -8.04
CA GLN A 141 3.05 1.13 -8.71
C GLN A 141 2.78 1.28 -10.21
N GLN A 142 1.88 2.18 -10.62
CA GLN A 142 1.61 2.46 -12.03
C GLN A 142 2.82 3.04 -12.74
N TYR A 143 3.52 3.99 -12.11
CA TYR A 143 4.75 4.56 -12.64
C TYR A 143 5.83 3.49 -12.83
N LEU A 144 6.09 2.68 -11.81
CA LEU A 144 7.07 1.59 -11.88
C LEU A 144 6.69 0.55 -12.93
N LYS A 145 5.41 0.18 -13.03
CA LYS A 145 4.91 -0.75 -14.06
C LYS A 145 5.05 -0.19 -15.47
N SER A 146 4.80 1.11 -15.65
CA SER A 146 4.97 1.80 -16.93
C SER A 146 6.45 1.84 -17.35
N MET A 147 7.32 2.23 -16.43
CA MET A 147 8.77 2.23 -16.66
C MET A 147 9.29 0.83 -16.95
N ASN A 148 8.81 -0.18 -16.21
CA ASN A 148 9.17 -1.57 -16.47
C ASN A 148 8.73 -2.02 -17.88
N LYS A 149 7.46 -1.83 -18.23
CA LYS A 149 6.96 -2.21 -19.56
C LYS A 149 7.71 -1.49 -20.69
N LYS A 150 8.04 -0.21 -20.52
CA LYS A 150 8.62 0.62 -21.58
C LYS A 150 10.13 0.40 -21.76
N TYR A 151 10.85 0.12 -20.67
CA TYR A 151 12.31 0.16 -20.68
C TYR A 151 12.98 -1.12 -20.13
N PHE A 152 12.28 -1.93 -19.34
CA PHE A 152 12.91 -2.98 -18.52
C PHE A 152 12.31 -4.39 -18.72
N GLY A 153 11.18 -4.51 -19.43
CA GLY A 153 10.41 -5.76 -19.58
C GLY A 153 11.16 -6.89 -20.30
N SER A 154 12.13 -6.57 -21.16
CA SER A 154 12.99 -7.55 -21.84
C SER A 154 14.21 -7.98 -21.02
N ASN A 155 14.59 -7.22 -19.99
CA ASN A 155 15.88 -7.38 -19.29
C ASN A 155 15.76 -8.15 -17.97
N GLY A 156 14.58 -8.73 -17.68
CA GLY A 156 14.36 -9.54 -16.49
C GLY A 156 14.35 -8.74 -15.17
N ILE A 157 13.95 -7.47 -15.22
CA ILE A 157 13.97 -6.60 -14.05
C ILE A 157 12.55 -6.43 -13.51
N GLN A 158 12.38 -6.65 -12.22
CA GLN A 158 11.12 -6.54 -11.52
C GLN A 158 11.20 -5.49 -10.43
N TRP A 159 10.12 -4.71 -10.33
CA TRP A 159 10.02 -3.61 -9.38
C TRP A 159 8.91 -3.95 -8.40
N HIS A 160 9.23 -3.92 -7.12
CA HIS A 160 8.30 -4.20 -6.04
C HIS A 160 8.26 -3.02 -5.08
N VAL A 161 7.07 -2.70 -4.59
CA VAL A 161 6.89 -1.68 -3.57
C VAL A 161 6.58 -2.38 -2.27
N GLY A 162 7.37 -2.13 -1.23
CA GLY A 162 7.23 -2.78 0.06
C GLY A 162 6.94 -1.83 1.21
N GLY A 163 6.51 -2.39 2.34
CA GLY A 163 6.26 -1.65 3.57
C GLY A 163 5.22 -0.52 3.44
N GLY A 164 4.22 -0.67 2.57
CA GLY A 164 3.24 0.41 2.34
C GLY A 164 3.82 1.62 1.61
N GLY A 165 4.92 1.45 0.85
CA GLY A 165 5.58 2.53 0.09
C GLY A 165 6.87 3.02 0.72
N LYS A 166 7.29 2.45 1.85
CA LYS A 166 8.51 2.84 2.57
C LYS A 166 9.79 2.46 1.85
N TRP A 167 9.73 1.53 0.90
CA TRP A 167 10.88 1.19 0.07
C TRP A 167 10.43 0.63 -1.28
N ILE A 168 11.31 0.77 -2.26
CA ILE A 168 11.20 0.17 -3.58
C ILE A 168 12.30 -0.87 -3.71
N GLN A 169 11.93 -2.09 -4.07
CA GLN A 169 12.83 -3.18 -4.38
C GLN A 169 12.95 -3.32 -5.90
N ILE A 170 14.19 -3.43 -6.35
CA ILE A 170 14.56 -3.63 -7.74
C ILE A 170 15.26 -4.97 -7.80
N ASP A 171 14.55 -5.98 -8.30
CA ASP A 171 15.13 -7.29 -8.56
C ASP A 171 15.62 -7.32 -9.99
N TYR A 172 16.88 -7.68 -10.19
CA TYR A 172 17.42 -7.92 -11.52
C TYR A 172 17.73 -9.41 -11.65
N LEU A 173 16.99 -10.08 -12.54
CA LEU A 173 17.32 -11.46 -12.90
C LEU A 173 18.67 -11.42 -13.62
N ILE A 174 19.69 -11.96 -12.96
CA ILE A 174 20.84 -12.47 -13.69
C ILE A 174 20.29 -13.62 -14.50
N TYR A 175 19.98 -13.38 -15.78
CA TYR A 175 19.98 -14.46 -16.74
C TYR A 175 21.39 -15.06 -16.64
N LEU A 176 21.49 -16.18 -15.92
CA LEU A 176 22.57 -17.12 -16.09
C LEU A 176 22.53 -17.48 -17.58
N LYS A 177 23.33 -16.78 -18.38
CA LYS A 177 23.78 -17.29 -19.65
C LYS A 177 24.42 -18.64 -19.33
N LYS A 178 23.67 -19.72 -19.56
CA LYS A 178 24.27 -21.01 -19.88
C LYS A 178 24.83 -20.91 -21.28
#